data_AF-A0A6I9VBN3-F1
#
_entry.id   AF-A0A6I9VBN3-F1
#
_cell.length_a   1.000
_cell.length_b   1.000
_cell.length_c   1.000
_cell.angle_alpha   90.00
_cell.angle_beta   90.00
_cell.angle_gamma   90.00
#
_symmetry.space_group_name_H-M   'P 1'
#
loop_
_entity.id
_entity.type
_entity.pdbx_description
1 polymer ?
#
loop_
_entity_poly.entity_id
_entity_poly.type
_entity_poly.pdbx_seq_one_letter_code
_entity_poly.pdbx_strand_id
1 'polypeptide(L)'
;MNPGYAGRTELPESVKALFRPVTCIKPDLELICLISLFSDGFLTAKVLAKKMTVLYKLAEEQLSKQCHYDWGLRSLNSVLRMAGVMKRASEDLPEAVVLMRVLRDMNFPKFVFEDVPLFLGLIK
;
A
#
# COMPACT_ATOMS: atom_id res chain seq x y z
N MET A 1 6.27 -17.41 14.65
CA MET A 1 7.33 -16.40 14.43
C MET A 1 7.88 -16.56 13.02
N ASN A 2 8.43 -15.51 12.40
CA ASN A 2 8.99 -15.59 11.04
C ASN A 2 10.43 -16.16 11.11
N PRO A 3 10.64 -17.48 10.92
CA PRO A 3 11.90 -18.15 11.24
C PRO A 3 12.96 -17.91 10.16
N GLY A 4 12.52 -17.66 8.92
CA GLY A 4 13.40 -17.37 7.77
C GLY A 4 13.85 -15.91 7.67
N TYR A 5 13.51 -15.05 8.64
CA TYR A 5 13.98 -13.66 8.65
C TYR A 5 15.37 -13.59 9.26
N ALA A 6 16.32 -12.96 8.57
CA ALA A 6 17.71 -12.86 8.99
C ALA A 6 17.83 -12.36 10.44
N GLY A 7 18.71 -13.01 11.21
CA GLY A 7 18.96 -12.67 12.62
C GLY A 7 17.94 -13.23 13.62
N ARG A 8 17.05 -14.14 13.20
CA ARG A 8 16.15 -14.86 14.12
C ARG A 8 16.56 -16.32 14.26
N THR A 9 16.46 -16.84 15.49
CA THR A 9 16.70 -18.25 15.81
C THR A 9 15.37 -18.98 15.93
N GLU A 10 15.33 -20.24 15.48
CA GLU A 10 14.16 -21.07 15.69
C GLU A 10 13.92 -21.37 17.16
N LEU A 11 12.64 -21.50 17.54
CA LEU A 11 12.25 -21.94 18.87
C LEU A 11 12.54 -23.44 19.03
N PRO A 12 12.94 -23.89 20.24
CA PRO A 12 13.03 -25.31 20.56
C PRO A 12 11.68 -26.02 20.40
N GLU A 13 11.71 -27.29 20.01
CA GLU A 13 10.50 -28.08 19.73
C GLU A 13 9.59 -28.20 20.95
N SER A 14 10.17 -28.33 22.15
CA SER A 14 9.44 -28.37 23.43
C SER A 14 8.60 -27.11 23.67
N VAL A 15 9.06 -25.95 23.21
CA VAL A 15 8.35 -24.68 23.33
C VAL A 15 7.33 -24.54 22.20
N LYS A 16 7.67 -24.93 20.97
CA LYS A 16 6.75 -24.93 19.82
C LYS A 16 5.49 -25.75 20.13
N ALA A 17 5.62 -26.89 20.80
CA ALA A 17 4.50 -27.77 21.19
C ALA A 17 3.47 -27.10 22.13
N LEU A 18 3.85 -26.05 22.86
CA LEU A 18 2.95 -25.34 23.78
C LEU A 18 2.01 -24.36 23.06
N PHE A 19 2.27 -24.05 21.78
CA PHE A 19 1.54 -23.02 21.04
C PHE A 19 0.89 -23.59 19.78
N ARG A 20 -0.24 -23.00 19.39
CA ARG A 20 -0.87 -23.28 18.09
C ARG A 20 -0.28 -22.35 17.02
N PRO A 21 0.12 -22.87 15.85
CA PRO A 21 0.59 -22.02 14.76
C PRO A 21 -0.58 -21.20 14.20
N VAL A 22 -0.32 -19.92 13.93
CA VAL A 22 -1.24 -19.01 13.23
C VAL A 22 -0.50 -18.42 12.04
N THR A 23 -1.12 -18.52 10.87
CA THR A 23 -0.52 -18.10 9.60
C THR A 23 -1.09 -16.75 9.16
N CYS A 24 -0.26 -15.70 9.18
CA CYS A 24 -0.64 -14.34 8.77
C CYS A 24 0.24 -13.86 7.61
N ILE A 25 0.19 -14.55 6.47
CA ILE A 25 1.11 -14.28 5.34
C ILE A 25 0.64 -13.11 4.47
N LYS A 26 -0.65 -13.03 4.15
CA LYS A 26 -1.18 -12.06 3.18
C LYS A 26 -2.36 -11.29 3.78
N PRO A 27 -2.22 -9.98 4.03
CA PRO A 27 -3.35 -9.15 4.40
C PRO A 27 -4.23 -8.84 3.17
N ASP A 28 -5.50 -8.55 3.41
CA ASP A 28 -6.40 -8.00 2.38
C ASP A 28 -6.20 -6.48 2.27
N LEU A 29 -5.42 -6.07 1.27
CA LEU A 29 -5.10 -4.65 1.05
C LEU A 29 -6.33 -3.83 0.61
N GLU A 30 -7.28 -4.43 -0.10
CA GLU A 30 -8.45 -3.71 -0.61
C GLU A 30 -9.40 -3.36 0.53
N LEU A 31 -9.64 -4.32 1.43
CA LEU A 31 -10.45 -4.08 2.60
C LEU A 31 -9.82 -3.05 3.55
N ILE A 32 -8.50 -3.11 3.74
CA ILE A 32 -7.77 -2.12 4.55
C ILE A 32 -7.90 -0.73 3.92
N CYS A 33 -7.62 -0.58 2.61
CA CYS A 33 -7.82 0.67 1.89
C CYS A 33 -9.23 1.23 2.04
N LEU A 34 -10.24 0.37 1.86
CA LEU A 34 -11.65 0.76 1.97
C LEU A 34 -11.96 1.33 3.34
N ILE A 35 -11.62 0.62 4.41
CA ILE A 35 -11.92 1.04 5.78
C ILE A 35 -11.16 2.33 6.12
N SER A 36 -9.88 2.43 5.74
CA SER A 36 -9.08 3.63 5.99
C SER A 36 -9.64 4.85 5.28
N LEU A 37 -9.91 4.76 3.96
CA LEU A 37 -10.50 5.87 3.20
C LEU A 37 -11.88 6.24 3.74
N PHE A 38 -12.71 5.25 4.07
CA PHE A 38 -14.04 5.51 4.64
C PHE A 38 -13.94 6.23 5.99
N SER A 39 -12.99 5.84 6.85
CA SER A 39 -12.75 6.49 8.14
C SER A 39 -12.26 7.95 8.03
N ASP A 40 -11.61 8.29 6.91
CA ASP A 40 -11.16 9.65 6.60
C ASP A 40 -12.23 10.50 5.88
N GLY A 41 -13.43 9.97 5.67
CA GLY A 41 -14.57 10.70 5.10
C GLY A 41 -14.72 10.63 3.58
N PHE A 42 -14.07 9.65 2.93
CA PHE A 42 -14.26 9.41 1.50
C PHE A 42 -15.59 8.68 1.24
N LEU A 43 -16.50 9.31 0.50
CA LEU A 43 -17.80 8.74 0.13
C LEU A 43 -17.68 7.66 -0.95
N THR A 44 -16.71 7.80 -1.86
CA THR A 44 -16.46 6.86 -2.96
C THR A 44 -15.37 5.83 -2.63
N ALA A 45 -15.06 5.64 -1.34
CA ALA A 45 -13.98 4.79 -0.84
C ALA A 45 -13.93 3.38 -1.46
N LYS A 46 -15.08 2.74 -1.72
CA LYS A 46 -15.15 1.41 -2.34
C LYS A 46 -14.52 1.37 -3.73
N VAL A 47 -14.82 2.36 -4.57
CA VAL A 47 -14.27 2.43 -5.93
C VAL A 47 -12.80 2.80 -5.88
N LEU A 48 -12.44 3.75 -5.01
CA LEU A 48 -11.07 4.23 -4.86
C LEU A 48 -10.12 3.16 -4.32
N ALA A 49 -10.55 2.38 -3.32
CA ALA A 49 -9.78 1.29 -2.75
C ALA A 49 -9.40 0.26 -3.81
N LYS A 50 -10.38 -0.18 -4.63
CA LYS A 50 -10.14 -1.11 -5.74
C LYS A 50 -9.21 -0.55 -6.79
N LYS A 51 -9.38 0.71 -7.19
CA LYS A 51 -8.47 1.36 -8.16
C LYS A 51 -7.04 1.42 -7.61
N MET A 52 -6.89 1.76 -6.34
CA MET A 52 -5.58 1.89 -5.70
C MET A 52 -4.85 0.56 -5.57
N THR A 53 -5.54 -0.51 -5.16
CA THR A 53 -4.92 -1.84 -5.06
C THR A 53 -4.55 -2.40 -6.42
N VAL A 54 -5.39 -2.20 -7.45
CA VAL A 54 -5.07 -2.59 -8.82
C VAL A 54 -3.86 -1.80 -9.34
N LEU A 55 -3.80 -0.49 -9.09
CA LEU A 55 -2.66 0.33 -9.49
C LEU A 55 -1.36 -0.17 -8.86
N TYR A 56 -1.35 -0.45 -7.55
CA TYR A 56 -0.17 -0.97 -6.85
C TYR A 56 0.27 -2.32 -7.40
N LYS A 57 -0.68 -3.21 -7.66
CA LYS A 57 -0.40 -4.52 -8.27
C LYS A 57 0.20 -4.37 -9.66
N LEU A 58 -0.37 -3.52 -10.51
CA LEU A 58 0.15 -3.28 -11.87
C LEU A 58 1.53 -2.61 -11.83
N ALA A 59 1.75 -1.68 -10.90
CA ALA A 59 3.04 -1.04 -10.73
C ALA A 59 4.12 -2.02 -10.26
N GLU A 60 3.79 -2.95 -9.35
CA GLU A 60 4.69 -4.04 -8.94
C GLU A 60 5.03 -4.99 -10.09
N GLU A 61 4.08 -5.27 -10.98
CA GLU A 61 4.26 -6.19 -12.11
C GLU A 61 4.96 -5.55 -13.32
N GLN A 62 4.77 -4.25 -13.57
CA GLN A 62 5.24 -3.58 -14.78
C GLN A 62 6.51 -2.75 -14.61
N LEU A 63 6.75 -2.20 -13.42
CA LEU A 63 7.93 -1.38 -13.18
C LEU A 63 9.16 -2.24 -12.92
N SER A 64 10.35 -1.64 -13.07
CA SER A 64 11.60 -2.35 -12.82
C SER A 64 11.72 -2.81 -11.35
N LYS A 65 12.37 -3.95 -11.13
CA LYS A 65 12.57 -4.50 -9.77
C LYS A 65 13.71 -3.77 -9.06
N GLN A 66 13.36 -2.72 -8.32
CA GLN A 66 14.32 -1.98 -7.50
C GLN A 66 14.23 -2.39 -6.03
N CYS A 67 15.37 -2.43 -5.33
CA CYS A 67 15.41 -2.80 -3.90
C CYS A 67 14.68 -1.80 -2.99
N HIS A 68 14.51 -0.55 -3.44
CA HIS A 68 13.88 0.54 -2.70
C HIS A 68 12.39 0.71 -3.05
N TYR A 69 11.86 -0.04 -4.01
CA TYR A 69 10.43 -0.04 -4.29
C TYR A 69 9.69 -0.84 -3.23
N ASP A 70 8.75 -0.18 -2.56
CA ASP A 70 7.90 -0.80 -1.54
C ASP A 70 6.43 -0.66 -1.94
N TRP A 71 5.86 -1.77 -2.41
CA TRP A 71 4.44 -1.92 -2.74
C TRP A 71 3.65 -2.58 -1.60
N GLY A 72 4.29 -2.82 -0.46
CA GLY A 72 3.70 -3.48 0.69
C GLY A 72 2.75 -2.58 1.50
N LEU A 73 2.14 -3.19 2.51
CA LEU A 73 1.15 -2.53 3.39
C LEU A 73 1.71 -1.28 4.09
N ARG A 74 3.01 -1.23 4.38
CA ARG A 74 3.63 -0.06 5.02
C ARG A 74 3.58 1.16 4.12
N SER A 75 4.03 1.02 2.87
CA SER A 75 3.97 2.08 1.87
C SER A 75 2.52 2.52 1.64
N LEU A 76 1.61 1.56 1.50
CA LEU A 76 0.17 1.81 1.33
C LEU A 76 -0.43 2.63 2.48
N ASN A 77 -0.17 2.25 3.74
CA ASN A 77 -0.66 2.97 4.91
C ASN A 77 -0.17 4.43 4.99
N SER A 78 1.06 4.70 4.56
CA SER A 78 1.60 6.05 4.50
C SER A 78 0.86 6.92 3.49
N VAL A 79 0.53 6.36 2.32
CA VAL A 79 -0.25 7.06 1.29
C VAL A 79 -1.69 7.31 1.75
N LEU A 80 -2.35 6.31 2.33
CA LEU A 80 -3.72 6.45 2.85
C LEU A 80 -3.81 7.54 3.93
N ARG A 81 -2.87 7.54 4.88
CA ARG A 81 -2.80 8.59 5.92
C ARG A 81 -2.65 9.98 5.32
N MET A 82 -1.77 10.13 4.32
CA MET A 82 -1.58 11.42 3.65
C MET A 82 -2.81 11.83 2.85
N ALA A 83 -3.52 10.87 2.24
CA ALA A 83 -4.77 11.13 1.53
C ALA A 83 -5.87 11.68 2.45
N GLY A 84 -5.99 11.14 3.67
CA GLY A 84 -6.89 11.68 4.70
C GLY A 84 -6.55 13.13 5.09
N VAL A 85 -5.26 13.43 5.28
CA VAL A 85 -4.80 14.80 5.56
C VAL A 85 -5.13 15.74 4.40
N MET A 86 -4.83 15.33 3.17
CA MET A 86 -5.11 16.15 1.99
C MET A 86 -6.60 16.34 1.73
N LYS A 87 -7.45 15.35 2.03
CA LYS A 87 -8.90 15.47 1.89
C LYS A 87 -9.47 16.54 2.82
N ARG A 88 -8.99 16.61 4.06
CA ARG A 88 -9.36 17.66 5.03
C ARG A 88 -8.84 19.04 4.63
N ALA A 89 -7.67 19.10 4.00
CA ALA A 89 -7.11 20.36 3.51
C ALA A 89 -7.77 20.86 2.21
N SER A 90 -8.45 19.98 1.47
CA SER A 90 -9.02 20.27 0.15
C SER A 90 -10.45 19.72 0.03
N GLU A 91 -11.39 20.33 0.76
CA GLU A 91 -12.77 19.83 0.82
C GLU A 91 -13.47 19.85 -0.55
N ASP A 92 -13.19 20.86 -1.38
CA ASP A 92 -13.83 21.07 -2.68
C ASP A 92 -13.29 20.18 -3.81
N LEU A 93 -12.13 19.53 -3.61
CA LEU A 93 -11.54 18.71 -4.66
C LEU A 93 -12.23 17.35 -4.75
N PRO A 94 -12.42 16.82 -5.98
CA PRO A 94 -12.90 15.46 -6.15
C PRO A 94 -11.99 14.45 -5.45
N GLU A 95 -12.58 13.52 -4.71
CA GLU A 95 -11.86 12.51 -3.91
C GLU A 95 -10.83 11.72 -4.72
N ALA A 96 -11.17 11.36 -5.96
CA ALA A 96 -10.26 10.68 -6.87
C ALA A 96 -9.03 11.53 -7.18
N VAL A 97 -9.18 12.84 -7.39
CA VAL A 97 -8.07 13.74 -7.68
C VAL A 97 -7.16 13.88 -6.46
N VAL A 98 -7.74 13.99 -5.25
CA VAL A 98 -6.98 14.02 -3.99
C VAL A 98 -6.13 12.76 -3.87
N LEU A 99 -6.73 11.58 -4.04
CA LEU A 99 -6.02 10.31 -3.89
C LEU A 99 -4.92 10.14 -4.95
N MET A 100 -5.21 10.46 -6.22
CA MET A 100 -4.24 10.34 -7.32
C MET A 100 -3.07 11.30 -7.16
N ARG A 101 -3.32 12.51 -6.65
CA ARG A 101 -2.26 13.47 -6.33
C ARG A 101 -1.33 12.95 -5.25
N VAL A 102 -1.89 12.44 -4.14
CA VAL A 102 -1.10 11.87 -3.05
C VAL A 102 -0.27 10.67 -3.54
N LEU A 103 -0.91 9.77 -4.30
CA LEU A 103 -0.27 8.61 -4.91
C LEU A 103 0.92 8.99 -5.79
N ARG A 104 0.74 10.00 -6.64
CA ARG A 104 1.81 10.52 -7.49
C ARG A 104 2.91 11.13 -6.64
N ASP A 105 2.59 12.07 -5.76
CA ASP A 105 3.57 12.86 -5.03
C ASP A 105 4.41 11.99 -4.07
N MET A 106 3.84 10.92 -3.50
CA MET A 106 4.53 9.99 -2.60
C MET A 106 5.41 8.95 -3.30
N ASN A 107 5.14 8.64 -4.57
CA ASN A 107 5.83 7.59 -5.31
C ASN A 107 6.80 8.13 -6.36
N PHE A 108 6.47 9.25 -7.00
CA PHE A 108 7.31 9.90 -8.02
C PHE A 108 8.78 10.10 -7.60
N PRO A 109 9.12 10.63 -6.40
CA PRO A 109 10.53 10.85 -6.04
C PRO A 109 11.32 9.57 -5.80
N LYS A 110 10.65 8.41 -5.72
CA LYS A 110 11.31 7.11 -5.52
C LYS A 110 11.69 6.44 -6.83
N PHE A 111 11.09 6.83 -7.95
CA PHE A 111 11.25 6.10 -9.20
C PHE A 111 12.55 6.44 -9.91
N VAL A 112 13.12 5.43 -10.57
CA VAL A 112 14.15 5.65 -11.58
C VAL A 112 13.52 6.33 -12.80
N PHE A 113 14.32 7.10 -13.54
CA PHE A 113 13.84 7.93 -14.65
C PHE A 113 13.01 7.16 -15.69
N GLU A 114 13.41 5.93 -16.00
CA GLU A 114 12.74 5.07 -16.99
C GLU A 114 11.35 4.59 -16.55
N ASP A 115 11.11 4.46 -15.25
CA ASP A 115 9.86 3.96 -14.66
C ASP A 115 8.80 5.07 -14.50
N VAL A 116 9.23 6.33 -14.44
CA VAL A 116 8.34 7.50 -14.34
C VAL A 116 7.27 7.54 -15.44
N PRO A 117 7.60 7.46 -16.75
CA PRO A 117 6.60 7.49 -17.80
C PRO A 117 5.65 6.29 -17.76
N LEU A 118 6.14 5.12 -17.36
CA LEU A 118 5.31 3.91 -17.19
C LEU A 118 4.27 4.12 -16.09
N PHE A 119 4.70 4.60 -14.92
CA PHE A 119 3.79 4.88 -13.81
C PHE A 119 2.78 5.98 -14.13
N LEU A 120 3.19 7.06 -14.82
CA LEU A 120 2.26 8.09 -15.27
C LEU A 120 1.27 7.55 -16.31
N GLY A 121 1.65 6.55 -17.10
CA GLY A 121 0.75 5.82 -17.99
C GLY A 121 -0.32 5.03 -17.24
N LEU A 122 0.03 4.43 -16.10
CA LEU A 122 -0.90 3.70 -15.23
C LEU A 122 -1.90 4.59 -14.48
N ILE A 123 -1.54 5.86 -14.27
CA ILE A 123 -2.36 6.84 -13.53
C ILE A 123 -3.38 7.58 -14.41
N LYS A 124 -3.23 7.54 -15.75
CA LYS A 124 -4.17 8.15 -16.69
C LYS A 124 -5.51 7.42 -16.72
#